data_AF-A0A836XK13-F1
#
_entry.id   AF-A0A836XK13-F1
#
_cell.length_a   1.000
_cell.length_b   1.000
_cell.length_c   1.000
_cell.angle_alpha   90.00
_cell.angle_beta   90.00
_cell.angle_gamma   90.00
#
_symmetry.space_group_name_H-M   'P 1'
#
loop_
_entity.id
_entity.type
_entity.pdbx_description
1 polymer ?
#
loop_
_entity_poly.entity_id
_entity_poly.type
_entity_poly.pdbx_seq_one_letter_code
_entity_poly.pdbx_strand_id
1 'polypeptide(L)'
;MNEDHRGFHDRREFGNAYLSRMRAKPKLIRLFELYGIQPWMLFVFEDKEVIFLKDNKKEFTPHKDTSFTNKAREDLQHINRHLEAAVIDLDLSDEAMTDLLRKLRKIDPGEKYLSMFTDKTLRRIFSNSSWKLHGRFYGGFWQNIPERKKTIIKGKEVKVPVRYRQHILINGDATIELDYSSFHPKMIHDLAGIEMIGDPYEGIGDLDREHGKSIFNKMINAVGKDKAESKEKAIGAYMNEFNNEGITKVAATAALEAVLERHSQINKYFFSGKDFTHPTEINTDRFHIDAKTGTDAEGHA
;
A
#
# COMPACT_ATOMS: atom_id res chain seq x y z
N MET A 1 7.63 -23.23 34.41
CA MET A 1 8.69 -22.35 33.88
C MET A 1 8.27 -21.98 32.47
N ASN A 2 7.75 -20.78 32.27
CA ASN A 2 7.52 -20.26 30.92
C ASN A 2 8.74 -19.40 30.61
N GLU A 3 9.54 -19.83 29.64
CA GLU A 3 10.64 -19.02 29.13
C GLU A 3 10.04 -17.81 28.41
N ASP A 4 10.27 -16.63 28.97
CA ASP A 4 9.90 -15.36 28.34
C ASP A 4 10.83 -15.12 27.15
N HIS A 5 10.32 -15.33 25.93
CA HIS A 5 11.00 -14.92 24.71
C HIS A 5 10.56 -13.51 24.31
N ARG A 6 11.51 -12.67 23.87
CA ARG A 6 11.19 -11.44 23.13
C ARG A 6 10.52 -11.83 21.82
N GLY A 7 9.28 -11.41 21.65
CA GLY A 7 8.49 -11.62 20.46
C GLY A 7 8.59 -10.43 19.52
N PHE A 8 8.50 -10.71 18.23
CA PHE A 8 8.37 -9.73 17.18
C PHE A 8 7.29 -10.19 16.21
N HIS A 9 6.47 -9.25 15.72
CA HIS A 9 5.32 -9.56 14.88
C HIS A 9 5.65 -9.38 13.40
N ASP A 10 5.79 -10.50 12.67
CA ASP A 10 5.50 -10.53 11.23
C ASP A 10 5.37 -11.90 10.54
N ARG A 11 4.49 -11.99 9.55
CA ARG A 11 4.46 -13.09 8.57
C ARG A 11 4.51 -12.63 7.11
N ARG A 12 4.67 -11.34 6.80
CA ARG A 12 4.73 -10.79 5.44
C ARG A 12 5.74 -9.64 5.21
N GLU A 13 6.26 -8.97 6.24
CA GLU A 13 7.13 -7.77 6.14
C GLU A 13 8.51 -7.84 6.87
N PHE A 14 8.75 -8.73 7.87
CA PHE A 14 9.87 -8.78 8.83
C PHE A 14 10.48 -10.19 9.10
N GLY A 15 9.99 -11.29 8.48
CA GLY A 15 10.55 -12.65 8.71
C GLY A 15 10.10 -13.37 10.00
N ASN A 16 10.69 -14.55 10.31
CA ASN A 16 10.24 -15.60 11.27
C ASN A 16 9.69 -15.13 12.64
N ALA A 17 8.37 -14.94 12.79
CA ALA A 17 7.77 -14.42 14.04
C ALA A 17 7.52 -15.43 15.17
N TYR A 18 7.81 -14.97 16.39
CA TYR A 18 7.23 -15.45 17.66
C TYR A 18 6.34 -14.34 18.24
N LEU A 19 5.06 -14.62 18.47
CA LEU A 19 4.13 -13.69 19.15
C LEU A 19 4.50 -13.59 20.63
N SER A 20 5.04 -12.44 21.08
CA SER A 20 5.04 -12.12 22.51
C SER A 20 3.60 -11.88 22.93
N ARG A 21 3.03 -12.83 23.66
CA ARG A 21 1.76 -12.62 24.35
C ARG A 21 2.06 -11.92 25.66
N MET A 22 1.87 -10.61 25.70
CA MET A 22 1.92 -9.87 26.96
C MET A 22 0.57 -10.03 27.66
N ARG A 23 0.59 -10.40 28.94
CA ARG A 23 -0.61 -10.45 29.79
C ARG A 23 -0.44 -9.47 30.93
N ALA A 24 -1.43 -8.60 31.11
CA ALA A 24 -1.47 -7.69 32.25
C ALA A 24 -1.45 -8.49 33.56
N LYS A 25 -0.59 -8.10 34.52
CA LYS A 25 -0.64 -8.63 35.88
C LYS A 25 -1.94 -8.15 36.55
N PRO A 26 -2.51 -8.88 37.53
CA PRO A 26 -3.72 -8.46 38.25
C PRO A 26 -3.64 -7.03 38.82
N LYS A 27 -2.44 -6.59 39.21
CA LYS A 27 -2.20 -5.21 39.66
C LYS A 27 -2.55 -4.16 38.60
N LEU A 28 -2.17 -4.39 37.33
CA LEU A 28 -2.47 -3.45 36.24
C LEU A 28 -3.95 -3.44 35.91
N ILE A 29 -4.61 -4.61 35.91
CA ILE A 29 -6.06 -4.73 35.68
C ILE A 29 -6.84 -3.96 36.74
N ARG A 30 -6.50 -4.13 38.03
CA ARG A 30 -7.14 -3.38 39.12
C ARG A 30 -6.96 -1.87 39.00
N LEU A 31 -5.81 -1.41 38.49
CA LEU A 31 -5.60 0.02 38.25
C LEU A 31 -6.52 0.52 37.12
N PHE A 32 -6.68 -0.25 36.05
CA PHE A 32 -7.59 0.14 34.96
C PHE A 32 -9.04 0.19 35.43
N GLU A 33 -9.48 -0.78 36.25
CA GLU A 33 -10.81 -0.80 36.84
C GLU A 33 -11.01 0.38 37.82
N LEU A 34 -10.05 0.61 38.72
CA LEU A 34 -10.13 1.67 39.74
C LEU A 34 -10.24 3.07 39.13
N TYR A 35 -9.46 3.34 38.08
CA TYR A 35 -9.47 4.64 37.40
C TYR A 35 -10.44 4.69 36.22
N GLY A 36 -11.20 3.62 35.99
CA GLY A 36 -12.16 3.53 34.90
C GLY A 36 -11.54 3.76 33.52
N ILE A 37 -10.31 3.30 33.29
CA ILE A 37 -9.58 3.50 32.03
C ILE A 37 -10.36 2.88 30.88
N GLN A 38 -10.65 3.70 29.88
CA GLN A 38 -11.41 3.31 28.71
C GLN A 38 -10.48 3.16 27.50
N PRO A 39 -10.82 2.30 26.52
CA PRO A 39 -9.97 2.09 25.36
C PRO A 39 -9.67 3.35 24.54
N TRP A 40 -10.60 4.31 24.48
CA TRP A 40 -10.37 5.61 23.82
C TRP A 40 -9.40 6.53 24.57
N MET A 41 -9.01 6.18 25.81
CA MET A 41 -7.96 6.89 26.56
C MET A 41 -6.55 6.38 26.17
N LEU A 42 -6.45 5.32 25.37
CA LEU A 42 -5.18 4.81 24.85
C LEU A 42 -4.81 5.58 23.58
N PHE A 43 -3.63 6.18 23.57
CA PHE A 43 -3.08 6.85 22.39
C PHE A 43 -1.64 6.39 22.14
N VAL A 44 -1.19 6.56 20.90
CA VAL A 44 0.19 6.31 20.53
C VAL A 44 1.03 7.49 20.99
N PHE A 45 2.08 7.21 21.77
CA PHE A 45 2.99 8.23 22.29
C PHE A 45 3.70 8.98 21.15
N GLU A 46 3.84 10.30 21.27
CA GLU A 46 4.31 11.19 20.18
C GLU A 46 5.72 10.86 19.70
N ASP A 47 6.59 10.37 20.60
CA ASP A 47 7.99 10.02 20.29
C ASP A 47 8.16 8.66 19.58
N LYS A 48 7.07 8.02 19.14
CA LYS A 48 7.17 6.79 18.35
C LYS A 48 7.85 7.10 17.02
N GLU A 49 8.89 6.32 16.69
CA GLU A 49 9.52 6.40 15.37
C GLU A 49 8.49 6.07 14.27
N VAL A 50 8.40 6.96 13.28
CA VAL A 50 7.48 6.84 12.14
C VAL A 50 8.23 6.76 10.82
N ILE A 51 9.54 6.98 10.80
CA ILE A 51 10.39 6.86 9.62
C ILE A 51 11.25 5.60 9.75
N PHE A 52 11.12 4.71 8.78
CA PHE A 52 11.82 3.43 8.78
C PHE A 52 12.61 3.22 7.50
N LEU A 53 13.76 2.54 7.64
CA LEU A 53 14.63 2.17 6.53
C LEU A 53 14.79 0.65 6.49
N LYS A 54 14.59 0.08 5.30
CA LYS A 54 14.95 -1.30 4.98
C LYS A 54 16.23 -1.35 4.16
N ASP A 55 17.04 -2.37 4.40
CA ASP A 55 18.21 -2.67 3.60
C ASP A 55 17.86 -3.41 2.30
N ASN A 56 18.89 -3.86 1.56
CA ASN A 56 18.74 -4.61 0.32
C ASN A 56 18.17 -6.04 0.52
N LYS A 57 18.16 -6.55 1.75
CA LYS A 57 17.54 -7.82 2.15
C LYS A 57 16.12 -7.64 2.65
N LYS A 58 15.58 -6.42 2.59
CA LYS A 58 14.25 -6.02 3.11
C LYS A 58 14.15 -6.08 4.63
N GLU A 59 15.29 -6.07 5.33
CA GLU A 59 15.36 -6.05 6.79
C GLU A 59 15.42 -4.61 7.29
N PHE A 60 14.73 -4.32 8.39
CA PHE A 60 14.76 -2.98 8.98
C PHE A 60 16.10 -2.72 9.63
N THR A 61 16.65 -1.54 9.36
CA THR A 61 17.95 -1.15 9.89
C THR A 61 17.86 0.16 10.66
N PRO A 62 18.60 0.28 11.78
CA PRO A 62 18.78 1.57 12.43
C PRO A 62 19.40 2.58 11.47
N HIS A 63 19.00 3.84 11.60
CA HIS A 63 19.54 4.93 10.82
C HIS A 63 19.90 6.09 11.74
N LYS A 64 20.81 6.96 11.28
CA LYS A 64 21.11 8.21 11.96
C LYS A 64 20.16 9.29 11.48
N ASP A 65 19.79 10.19 12.38
CA ASP A 65 19.02 11.36 12.02
C ASP A 65 19.80 12.28 11.07
N THR A 66 19.07 12.81 10.09
CA THR A 66 19.51 13.76 9.08
C THR A 66 18.47 14.87 9.00
N SER A 67 18.79 15.97 8.31
CA SER A 67 17.80 17.03 8.04
C SER A 67 16.55 16.48 7.35
N PHE A 68 16.72 15.56 6.40
CA PHE A 68 15.61 14.90 5.71
C PHE A 68 14.75 14.06 6.66
N THR A 69 15.35 13.15 7.44
CA THR A 69 14.56 12.25 8.31
C THR A 69 13.84 13.01 9.40
N ASN A 70 14.47 14.07 9.94
CA ASN A 70 13.83 14.95 10.93
C ASN A 70 12.61 15.66 10.32
N LYS A 71 12.76 16.23 9.12
CA LYS A 71 11.65 16.91 8.44
C LYS A 71 10.52 15.95 8.08
N ALA A 72 10.86 14.81 7.49
CA ALA A 72 9.89 13.77 7.15
C ALA A 72 9.14 13.25 8.38
N ARG A 73 9.82 13.12 9.52
CA ARG A 73 9.22 12.72 10.80
C ARG A 73 8.25 13.78 11.32
N GLU A 74 8.67 15.04 11.34
CA GLU A 74 7.82 16.17 11.77
C GLU A 74 6.54 16.24 10.93
N ASP A 75 6.66 16.18 9.60
CA ASP A 75 5.53 16.24 8.67
C ASP A 75 4.58 15.06 8.87
N LEU A 76 5.12 13.84 9.03
CA LEU A 76 4.31 12.65 9.25
C LEU A 76 3.63 12.64 10.63
N GLN A 77 4.32 13.09 11.67
CA GLN A 77 3.71 13.27 12.99
C GLN A 77 2.59 14.31 12.94
N HIS A 78 2.74 15.38 12.16
CA HIS A 78 1.67 16.35 11.95
C HIS A 78 0.44 15.72 11.29
N ILE A 79 0.63 14.92 10.24
CA ILE A 79 -0.45 14.16 9.60
C ILE A 79 -1.11 13.20 10.61
N ASN A 80 -0.31 12.46 11.36
CA ASN A 80 -0.81 11.50 12.35
C ASN A 80 -1.64 12.17 13.45
N ARG A 81 -1.27 13.36 13.93
CA ARG A 81 -2.10 14.10 14.89
C ARG A 81 -3.49 14.41 14.35
N HIS A 82 -3.61 14.77 13.07
CA HIS A 82 -4.90 15.01 12.43
C HIS A 82 -5.69 13.73 12.24
N LEU A 83 -5.03 12.65 11.81
CA LEU A 83 -5.67 11.34 11.69
C LEU A 83 -6.17 10.82 13.03
N GLU A 84 -5.40 10.99 14.11
CA GLU A 84 -5.80 10.58 15.46
C GLU A 84 -6.97 11.40 16.01
N ALA A 85 -7.05 12.69 15.68
CA ALA A 85 -8.18 13.55 16.05
C ALA A 85 -9.45 13.27 15.22
N ALA A 86 -9.33 12.71 14.02
CA ALA A 86 -10.45 12.41 13.15
C ALA A 86 -11.19 11.14 13.57
N VAL A 87 -12.52 11.16 13.47
CA VAL A 87 -13.35 9.96 13.57
C VAL A 87 -13.39 9.30 12.20
N ILE A 88 -12.63 8.22 12.02
CA ILE A 88 -12.61 7.45 10.78
C ILE A 88 -13.31 6.12 11.04
N ASP A 89 -14.45 5.89 10.39
CA ASP A 89 -15.30 4.73 10.63
C ASP A 89 -15.83 4.11 9.32
N LEU A 90 -16.60 3.03 9.42
CA LEU A 90 -17.20 2.31 8.31
C LEU A 90 -18.73 2.23 8.47
N ASP A 91 -19.46 2.84 7.55
CA ASP A 91 -20.93 2.75 7.47
C ASP A 91 -21.37 1.46 6.78
N LEU A 92 -21.36 0.36 7.53
CA LEU A 92 -21.74 -0.98 7.06
C LEU A 92 -22.90 -1.53 7.88
N SER A 93 -23.77 -2.32 7.25
CA SER A 93 -24.76 -3.12 8.00
C SER A 93 -24.07 -4.12 8.93
N ASP A 94 -24.78 -4.58 9.96
CA ASP A 94 -24.27 -5.57 10.92
C ASP A 94 -23.76 -6.85 10.23
N GLU A 95 -24.45 -7.31 9.19
CA GLU A 95 -24.03 -8.47 8.39
C GLU A 95 -22.73 -8.18 7.63
N ALA A 96 -22.62 -7.01 7.00
CA ALA A 96 -21.44 -6.62 6.24
C ALA A 96 -20.23 -6.40 7.15
N MET A 97 -20.44 -5.79 8.32
CA MET A 97 -19.42 -5.63 9.36
C MET A 97 -18.96 -6.99 9.89
N THR A 98 -19.88 -7.93 10.14
CA THR A 98 -19.56 -9.30 10.57
C THR A 98 -18.74 -10.04 9.51
N ASP A 99 -19.09 -9.90 8.23
CA ASP A 99 -18.35 -10.49 7.11
C ASP A 99 -16.95 -9.87 6.96
N LEU A 100 -16.82 -8.55 7.13
CA LEU A 100 -15.52 -7.87 7.14
C LEU A 100 -14.63 -8.35 8.29
N LEU A 101 -15.15 -8.38 9.52
CA LEU A 101 -14.42 -8.83 10.69
C LEU A 101 -13.95 -10.28 10.54
N ARG A 102 -14.79 -11.17 10.00
CA ARG A 102 -14.41 -12.57 9.71
C ARG A 102 -13.26 -12.66 8.69
N LYS A 103 -13.16 -11.73 7.74
CA LYS A 103 -12.05 -11.70 6.76
C LYS A 103 -10.77 -11.13 7.34
N LEU A 104 -10.87 -10.15 8.22
CA LEU A 104 -9.71 -9.54 8.90
C LEU A 104 -9.13 -10.50 9.96
N ARG A 105 -9.99 -11.25 10.65
CA ARG A 105 -9.61 -12.24 11.66
C ARG A 105 -9.14 -13.53 11.01
N LYS A 106 -7.82 -13.68 10.85
CA LYS A 106 -7.20 -14.97 10.51
C LYS A 106 -7.25 -16.02 11.66
N ILE A 107 -8.01 -15.81 12.74
CA ILE A 107 -8.17 -16.71 13.91
C ILE A 107 -9.59 -16.53 14.54
N ASP A 108 -10.09 -17.61 15.15
CA ASP A 108 -11.40 -17.94 15.77
C ASP A 108 -12.38 -16.80 16.21
N PRO A 109 -13.73 -17.01 16.10
CA PRO A 109 -14.78 -16.02 16.40
C PRO A 109 -14.92 -15.55 17.86
N GLY A 110 -14.19 -16.14 18.81
CA GLY A 110 -14.46 -16.01 20.24
C GLY A 110 -13.97 -14.73 20.94
N GLU A 111 -13.05 -13.96 20.34
CA GLU A 111 -12.46 -12.79 20.99
C GLU A 111 -12.82 -11.48 20.26
N LYS A 112 -13.52 -10.58 20.96
CA LYS A 112 -13.83 -9.22 20.49
C LYS A 112 -12.58 -8.36 20.59
N TYR A 113 -11.84 -8.25 19.50
CA TYR A 113 -10.74 -7.29 19.39
C TYR A 113 -11.29 -5.92 18.99
N LEU A 114 -11.25 -5.00 19.95
CA LEU A 114 -11.62 -3.58 19.80
C LEU A 114 -10.65 -2.81 18.89
N SER A 115 -9.48 -3.38 18.57
CA SER A 115 -8.35 -2.67 17.97
C SER A 115 -8.34 -2.59 16.44
N MET A 116 -9.37 -3.12 15.74
CA MET A 116 -9.30 -3.30 14.29
C MET A 116 -9.51 -2.01 13.49
N PHE A 117 -10.23 -1.02 14.03
CA PHE A 117 -10.50 0.26 13.37
C PHE A 117 -9.88 1.47 14.12
N THR A 118 -9.06 1.21 15.14
CA THR A 118 -8.49 2.27 15.98
C THR A 118 -7.09 2.68 15.55
N ASP A 119 -6.36 1.82 14.82
CA ASP A 119 -5.01 2.16 14.33
C ASP A 119 -5.10 3.09 13.12
N LYS A 120 -4.90 4.39 13.36
CA LYS A 120 -4.88 5.45 12.33
C LYS A 120 -3.47 6.00 12.12
N THR A 121 -2.49 5.49 12.85
CA THR A 121 -1.11 5.98 12.83
C THR A 121 -0.39 5.48 11.58
N LEU A 122 0.09 6.41 10.76
CA LEU A 122 0.93 6.14 9.61
C LEU A 122 2.42 6.10 9.97
N ARG A 123 3.15 5.26 9.26
CA ARG A 123 4.62 5.17 9.22
C ARG A 123 5.07 5.24 7.76
N ARG A 124 6.26 5.77 7.51
CA ARG A 124 6.87 5.85 6.18
C ARG A 124 8.03 4.89 6.09
N ILE A 125 8.02 4.00 5.09
CA ILE A 125 9.03 2.95 4.95
C ILE A 125 9.80 3.14 3.65
N PHE A 126 11.09 3.42 3.79
CA PHE A 126 12.08 3.47 2.71
C PHE A 126 12.79 2.12 2.59
N SER A 127 13.37 1.83 1.42
CA SER A 127 14.00 0.53 1.18
C SER A 127 15.31 0.67 0.40
N ASN A 128 16.07 -0.42 0.30
CA ASN A 128 17.36 -0.49 -0.39
C ASN A 128 18.38 0.50 0.18
N SER A 129 18.36 0.69 1.51
CA SER A 129 19.24 1.61 2.24
C SER A 129 19.25 3.05 1.67
N SER A 130 18.16 3.50 1.06
CA SER A 130 18.08 4.80 0.39
C SER A 130 16.79 5.55 0.73
N TRP A 131 16.94 6.80 1.18
CA TRP A 131 15.84 7.74 1.40
C TRP A 131 15.16 8.22 0.11
N LYS A 132 15.73 7.89 -1.05
CA LYS A 132 15.20 8.26 -2.37
C LYS A 132 14.39 7.14 -3.03
N LEU A 133 14.38 5.95 -2.41
CA LEU A 133 13.76 4.76 -2.97
C LEU A 133 12.62 4.30 -2.06
N HIS A 134 11.46 4.08 -2.66
CA HIS A 134 10.22 3.81 -1.92
C HIS A 134 9.87 5.01 -1.00
N GLY A 135 9.31 4.74 0.18
CA GLY A 135 8.83 5.78 1.09
C GLY A 135 7.31 5.78 1.24
N ARG A 136 6.60 4.73 0.82
CA ARG A 136 5.14 4.66 0.97
C ARG A 136 4.71 4.75 2.43
N PHE A 137 3.52 5.32 2.65
CA PHE A 137 2.88 5.37 3.95
C PHE A 137 2.15 4.05 4.24
N TYR A 138 2.32 3.55 5.45
CA TYR A 138 1.74 2.30 5.93
C TYR A 138 1.12 2.49 7.31
N GLY A 139 0.16 1.66 7.71
CA GLY A 139 -0.25 1.51 9.11
C GLY A 139 -1.76 1.62 9.33
N GLY A 140 -2.37 2.69 8.80
CA GLY A 140 -3.80 2.96 8.99
C GLY A 140 -4.67 1.76 8.62
N PHE A 141 -5.66 1.46 9.45
CA PHE A 141 -6.48 0.26 9.33
C PHE A 141 -7.15 0.12 7.97
N TRP A 142 -7.50 1.26 7.34
CA TRP A 142 -8.16 1.32 6.03
C TRP A 142 -7.35 0.64 4.93
N GLN A 143 -6.01 0.64 5.03
CA GLN A 143 -5.12 -0.05 4.10
C GLN A 143 -5.29 -1.58 4.17
N ASN A 144 -5.73 -2.11 5.30
CA ASN A 144 -5.95 -3.54 5.52
C ASN A 144 -7.37 -4.01 5.16
N ILE A 145 -8.28 -3.09 4.85
CA ILE A 145 -9.64 -3.43 4.42
C ILE A 145 -9.56 -4.23 3.10
N PRO A 146 -10.17 -5.42 3.00
CA PRO A 146 -10.12 -6.24 1.79
C PRO A 146 -10.92 -5.62 0.63
N GLU A 147 -10.36 -5.69 -0.58
CA GLU A 147 -11.06 -5.28 -1.81
C GLU A 147 -11.62 -6.47 -2.62
N ARG A 148 -11.31 -7.70 -2.21
CA ARG A 148 -11.74 -8.93 -2.88
C ARG A 148 -12.15 -9.98 -1.88
N LYS A 149 -13.16 -10.78 -2.22
CA LYS A 149 -13.55 -11.99 -1.50
C LYS A 149 -13.44 -13.20 -2.40
N LYS A 150 -13.04 -14.33 -1.82
CA LYS A 150 -13.12 -15.63 -2.49
C LYS A 150 -14.57 -16.10 -2.47
N THR A 151 -15.05 -16.58 -3.60
CA THR A 151 -16.38 -17.18 -3.77
C THR A 151 -16.27 -18.39 -4.70
N ILE A 152 -17.27 -19.27 -4.70
CA ILE A 152 -17.31 -20.43 -5.59
C ILE A 152 -18.27 -20.11 -6.74
N ILE A 153 -17.76 -20.08 -7.97
CA ILE A 153 -18.55 -19.92 -9.19
C ILE A 153 -18.29 -21.16 -10.06
N LYS A 154 -19.36 -21.91 -10.39
CA LYS A 154 -19.29 -23.13 -11.20
C LYS A 154 -18.24 -24.14 -10.66
N GLY A 155 -18.22 -24.34 -9.34
CA GLY A 155 -17.30 -25.27 -8.66
C GLY A 155 -15.84 -24.80 -8.59
N LYS A 156 -15.51 -23.59 -9.06
CA LYS A 156 -14.17 -23.01 -8.99
C LYS A 156 -14.12 -21.84 -8.01
N GLU A 157 -13.03 -21.76 -7.24
CA GLU A 157 -12.77 -20.60 -6.39
C GLU A 157 -12.38 -19.40 -7.27
N VAL A 158 -13.15 -18.31 -7.17
CA VAL A 158 -12.95 -17.06 -7.90
C VAL A 158 -12.87 -15.90 -6.90
N LYS A 159 -11.96 -14.96 -7.12
CA LYS A 159 -11.91 -13.71 -6.33
C LYS A 159 -12.79 -12.65 -6.98
N VAL A 160 -13.87 -12.27 -6.31
CA VAL A 160 -14.77 -11.20 -6.76
C VAL A 160 -14.52 -9.91 -5.96
N PRO A 161 -14.71 -8.72 -6.56
CA PRO A 161 -14.52 -7.45 -5.87
C PRO A 161 -15.50 -7.28 -4.70
N VAL A 162 -15.06 -6.55 -3.68
CA VAL A 162 -15.88 -6.08 -2.55
C VAL A 162 -15.52 -4.63 -2.28
N ARG A 163 -16.51 -3.78 -2.05
CA ARG A 163 -16.32 -2.33 -1.94
C ARG A 163 -16.50 -1.83 -0.52
N TYR A 164 -15.79 -2.40 0.46
CA TYR A 164 -15.90 -1.91 1.83
C TYR A 164 -15.36 -0.48 2.01
N ARG A 165 -14.31 -0.11 1.26
CA ARG A 165 -13.66 1.20 1.39
C ARG A 165 -14.55 2.38 0.99
N GLN A 166 -15.54 2.16 0.11
CA GLN A 166 -16.50 3.21 -0.28
C GLN A 166 -17.42 3.62 0.88
N HIS A 167 -17.46 2.84 1.95
CA HIS A 167 -18.25 3.11 3.16
C HIS A 167 -17.43 3.79 4.25
N ILE A 168 -16.19 4.21 3.96
CA ILE A 168 -15.39 4.96 4.92
C ILE A 168 -16.05 6.32 5.15
N LEU A 169 -16.27 6.66 6.42
CA LEU A 169 -16.67 7.97 6.87
C LEU A 169 -15.47 8.69 7.50
N ILE A 170 -15.38 10.00 7.30
CA ILE A 170 -14.46 10.87 8.03
C ILE A 170 -15.31 11.93 8.73
N ASN A 171 -15.29 11.94 10.07
CA ASN A 171 -16.09 12.82 10.92
C ASN A 171 -17.60 12.73 10.63
N GLY A 172 -18.08 11.55 10.23
CA GLY A 172 -19.48 11.31 9.86
C GLY A 172 -19.81 11.60 8.39
N ASP A 173 -18.90 12.24 7.65
CA ASP A 173 -19.11 12.55 6.23
C ASP A 173 -18.65 11.39 5.34
N ALA A 174 -19.46 11.07 4.33
CA ALA A 174 -19.14 10.04 3.35
C ALA A 174 -17.94 10.43 2.50
N THR A 175 -17.05 9.47 2.26
CA THR A 175 -15.90 9.67 1.37
C THR A 175 -16.22 9.23 -0.05
N ILE A 176 -15.50 9.83 -1.01
CA ILE A 176 -15.45 9.35 -2.39
C ILE A 176 -14.02 8.93 -2.72
N GLU A 177 -13.87 7.82 -3.45
CA GLU A 177 -12.58 7.36 -3.93
C GLU A 177 -12.34 7.88 -5.35
N LEU A 178 -11.31 8.71 -5.52
CA LEU A 178 -10.90 9.23 -6.82
C LEU A 178 -9.75 8.37 -7.37
N ASP A 179 -10.02 7.54 -8.37
CA ASP A 179 -9.01 6.76 -9.07
C ASP A 179 -8.53 7.49 -10.33
N TYR A 180 -7.24 7.84 -10.35
CA TYR A 180 -6.61 8.54 -11.46
C TYR A 180 -6.05 7.55 -12.48
N SER A 181 -6.70 7.50 -13.65
CA SER A 181 -6.23 6.67 -14.76
C SER A 181 -4.82 7.06 -15.21
N SER A 182 -3.95 6.04 -15.30
CA SER A 182 -2.58 6.14 -15.82
C SER A 182 -1.70 7.15 -15.08
N PHE A 183 -1.84 7.23 -13.75
CA PHE A 183 -1.14 8.20 -12.90
C PHE A 183 0.39 8.18 -13.05
N HIS A 184 1.06 7.02 -12.89
CA HIS A 184 2.51 6.96 -13.03
C HIS A 184 3.01 7.37 -14.42
N PRO A 185 2.45 6.87 -15.54
CA PRO A 185 2.80 7.37 -16.87
C PRO A 185 2.65 8.89 -16.99
N LYS A 186 1.50 9.45 -16.57
CA LYS A 186 1.24 10.90 -16.66
C LYS A 186 2.29 11.71 -15.92
N MET A 187 2.62 11.31 -14.69
CA MET A 187 3.67 11.95 -13.90
C MET A 187 5.04 11.88 -14.55
N ILE A 188 5.40 10.73 -15.12
CA ILE A 188 6.69 10.55 -15.79
C ILE A 188 6.80 11.45 -17.02
N HIS A 189 5.72 11.54 -17.81
CA HIS A 189 5.65 12.41 -18.99
C HIS A 189 5.75 13.89 -18.60
N ASP A 190 5.02 14.32 -17.57
CA ASP A 190 5.08 15.70 -17.06
C ASP A 190 6.48 16.07 -16.54
N LEU A 191 7.10 15.19 -15.73
CA LEU A 191 8.50 15.36 -15.29
C LEU A 191 9.50 15.37 -16.44
N ALA A 192 9.15 14.78 -17.58
CA ALA A 192 9.96 14.80 -18.78
C ALA A 192 9.70 16.04 -19.65
N GLY A 193 8.67 16.82 -19.34
CA GLY A 193 8.20 17.93 -20.15
C GLY A 193 7.59 17.49 -21.48
N ILE A 194 7.04 16.28 -21.54
CA ILE A 194 6.50 15.66 -22.75
C ILE A 194 5.01 15.41 -22.58
N GLU A 195 4.22 15.69 -23.61
CA GLU A 195 2.79 15.37 -23.63
C GLU A 195 2.57 13.85 -23.77
N MET A 196 1.70 13.29 -22.94
CA MET A 196 1.34 11.87 -23.04
C MET A 196 0.23 11.68 -24.08
N ILE A 197 0.54 10.97 -25.17
CA ILE A 197 -0.40 10.70 -26.26
C ILE A 197 -0.94 9.27 -26.16
N GLY A 198 -2.28 9.14 -26.13
CA GLY A 198 -2.99 7.86 -26.11
C GLY A 198 -2.93 7.14 -24.75
N ASP A 199 -3.35 5.87 -24.74
CA ASP A 199 -3.16 5.02 -23.55
C ASP A 199 -1.70 4.56 -23.46
N PRO A 200 -1.00 4.86 -22.34
CA PRO A 200 0.41 4.50 -22.17
C PRO A 200 0.66 3.00 -21.98
N TYR A 201 -0.39 2.18 -21.93
CA TYR A 201 -0.27 0.72 -21.81
C TYR A 201 -0.63 -0.01 -23.10
N GLU A 202 -0.98 0.71 -24.17
CA GLU A 202 -1.34 0.16 -25.48
C GLU A 202 -0.26 0.44 -26.54
N GLY A 203 -0.27 -0.37 -27.61
CA GLY A 203 0.71 -0.28 -28.69
C GLY A 203 2.12 -0.71 -28.27
N ILE A 204 2.23 -1.61 -27.28
CA ILE A 204 3.49 -2.17 -26.78
C ILE A 204 3.70 -3.52 -27.47
N GLY A 205 4.29 -3.51 -28.67
CA GLY A 205 4.42 -4.73 -29.49
C GLY A 205 3.07 -5.42 -29.70
N ASP A 206 3.04 -6.74 -29.55
CA ASP A 206 1.83 -7.57 -29.64
C ASP A 206 1.13 -7.79 -28.29
N LEU A 207 1.51 -7.04 -27.24
CA LEU A 207 0.92 -7.20 -25.91
C LEU A 207 -0.49 -6.60 -25.88
N ASP A 208 -1.40 -7.30 -25.19
CA ASP A 208 -2.62 -6.66 -24.73
C ASP A 208 -2.32 -5.60 -23.65
N ARG A 209 -3.34 -4.79 -23.36
CA ARG A 209 -3.23 -3.68 -22.41
C ARG A 209 -2.90 -4.15 -20.98
N GLU A 210 -3.36 -5.33 -20.56
CA GLU A 210 -3.12 -5.86 -19.22
C GLU A 210 -1.65 -6.23 -19.03
N HIS A 211 -1.10 -6.96 -19.99
CA HIS A 211 0.31 -7.31 -20.06
C HIS A 211 1.18 -6.05 -20.16
N GLY A 212 0.85 -5.13 -21.07
CA GLY A 212 1.54 -3.83 -21.23
C GLY A 212 1.57 -3.02 -19.93
N LYS A 213 0.43 -2.90 -19.25
CA LYS A 213 0.32 -2.23 -17.94
C LYS A 213 1.18 -2.90 -16.87
N SER A 214 1.17 -4.23 -16.81
CA SER A 214 1.93 -4.97 -15.80
C SER A 214 3.44 -4.76 -15.97
N ILE A 215 3.97 -4.99 -17.18
CA ILE A 215 5.41 -4.90 -17.42
C ILE A 215 5.90 -3.45 -17.24
N PHE A 216 5.15 -2.46 -17.74
CA PHE A 216 5.47 -1.04 -17.56
C PHE A 216 5.61 -0.66 -16.08
N ASN A 217 4.61 -1.02 -15.26
CA ASN A 217 4.64 -0.71 -13.83
C ASN A 217 5.75 -1.44 -13.08
N LYS A 218 6.11 -2.67 -13.51
CA LYS A 218 7.24 -3.40 -12.93
C LYS A 218 8.57 -2.73 -13.28
N MET A 219 8.74 -2.24 -14.51
CA MET A 219 9.96 -1.54 -14.93
C MET A 219 10.17 -0.22 -14.19
N ILE A 220 9.09 0.48 -13.82
CA ILE A 220 9.18 1.68 -12.97
C ILE A 220 9.66 1.34 -11.56
N ASN A 221 9.13 0.27 -10.96
CA ASN A 221 9.37 -0.06 -9.56
C ASN A 221 10.58 -0.99 -9.32
N ALA A 222 11.08 -1.67 -10.35
CA ALA A 222 12.17 -2.61 -10.22
C ALA A 222 13.51 -1.90 -10.10
N VAL A 223 14.13 -2.00 -8.91
CA VAL A 223 15.46 -1.45 -8.62
C VAL A 223 16.38 -2.55 -8.13
N GLY A 224 17.41 -2.82 -8.90
CA GLY A 224 18.56 -3.68 -8.59
C GLY A 224 19.79 -2.88 -8.19
N LYS A 225 20.90 -3.59 -7.91
CA LYS A 225 22.21 -2.94 -7.71
C LYS A 225 22.72 -2.28 -8.99
N ASP A 226 22.33 -2.84 -10.13
CA ASP A 226 22.60 -2.32 -11.46
C ASP A 226 21.37 -2.48 -12.38
N LYS A 227 21.50 -2.02 -13.63
CA LYS A 227 20.42 -2.07 -14.62
C LYS A 227 20.08 -3.51 -15.05
N ALA A 228 21.05 -4.43 -15.06
CA ALA A 228 20.82 -5.82 -15.44
C ALA A 228 19.97 -6.53 -14.38
N GLU A 229 20.32 -6.38 -13.10
CA GLU A 229 19.54 -6.91 -11.99
C GLU A 229 18.14 -6.27 -11.94
N SER A 230 18.02 -4.98 -12.29
CA SER A 230 16.72 -4.30 -12.37
C SER A 230 15.81 -4.90 -13.45
N LYS A 231 16.36 -5.19 -14.64
CA LYS A 231 15.63 -5.89 -15.72
C LYS A 231 15.20 -7.29 -15.27
N GLU A 232 16.10 -8.07 -14.68
CA GLU A 232 15.79 -9.43 -14.17
C GLU A 232 14.67 -9.42 -13.12
N LYS A 233 14.68 -8.44 -12.21
CA LYS A 233 13.59 -8.26 -11.22
C LYS A 233 12.25 -7.97 -11.89
N ALA A 234 12.22 -7.09 -12.89
CA ALA A 234 11.00 -6.77 -13.62
C ALA A 234 10.46 -7.98 -14.39
N ILE A 235 11.33 -8.69 -15.10
CA ILE A 235 11.01 -9.94 -15.84
C ILE A 235 10.46 -11.00 -14.89
N GLY A 236 11.18 -11.27 -13.79
CA GLY A 236 10.76 -12.28 -12.81
C GLY A 236 9.43 -11.94 -12.15
N ALA A 237 9.20 -10.67 -11.82
CA ALA A 237 7.92 -10.23 -11.26
C ALA A 237 6.77 -10.40 -12.27
N TYR A 238 7.01 -10.12 -13.56
CA TYR A 238 6.03 -10.25 -14.64
C TYR A 238 5.64 -11.70 -14.88
N MET A 239 6.63 -12.57 -15.02
CA MET A 239 6.41 -14.01 -15.17
C MET A 239 5.66 -14.61 -13.97
N ASN A 240 5.93 -14.12 -12.76
CA ASN A 240 5.23 -14.61 -11.57
C ASN A 240 3.76 -14.16 -11.51
N GLU A 241 3.43 -12.99 -12.05
CA GLU A 241 2.04 -12.50 -12.10
C GLU A 241 1.20 -13.32 -13.10
N PHE A 242 1.76 -13.64 -14.25
CA PHE A 242 1.11 -14.42 -15.32
C PHE A 242 1.61 -15.87 -15.36
N ASN A 243 1.88 -16.46 -14.20
CA ASN A 243 2.47 -17.79 -14.11
C ASN A 243 1.57 -18.90 -14.69
N ASN A 244 0.26 -18.68 -14.68
CA ASN A 244 -0.78 -19.54 -15.25
C ASN A 244 -0.79 -19.54 -16.79
N GLU A 245 -0.15 -18.56 -17.42
CA GLU A 245 -0.09 -18.41 -18.87
C GLU A 245 1.20 -19.01 -19.48
N GLY A 246 2.12 -19.49 -18.63
CA GLY A 246 3.34 -20.15 -19.08
C GLY A 246 4.32 -19.21 -19.80
N ILE A 247 4.29 -17.91 -19.48
CA ILE A 247 5.17 -16.91 -20.08
C ILE A 247 6.64 -17.30 -19.87
N THR A 248 7.38 -17.46 -20.97
CA THR A 248 8.81 -17.77 -20.93
C THR A 248 9.66 -16.54 -20.64
N LYS A 249 10.89 -16.74 -20.14
CA LYS A 249 11.85 -15.64 -19.95
C LYS A 249 12.12 -14.87 -21.24
N VAL A 250 12.13 -15.56 -22.38
CA VAL A 250 12.31 -14.94 -23.70
C VAL A 250 11.14 -14.01 -24.02
N ALA A 251 9.90 -14.48 -23.85
CA ALA A 251 8.70 -13.66 -24.10
C ALA A 251 8.62 -12.46 -23.15
N ALA A 252 8.93 -12.65 -21.86
CA ALA A 252 8.99 -11.57 -20.89
C ALA A 252 10.10 -10.54 -21.19
N THR A 253 11.22 -10.99 -21.76
CA THR A 253 12.30 -10.09 -22.23
C THR A 253 11.84 -9.29 -23.44
N ALA A 254 11.17 -9.93 -24.41
CA ALA A 254 10.61 -9.24 -25.57
C ALA A 254 9.55 -8.20 -25.15
N ALA A 255 8.69 -8.53 -24.20
CA ALA A 255 7.71 -7.59 -23.62
C ALA A 255 8.39 -6.36 -23.00
N LEU A 256 9.47 -6.56 -22.24
CA LEU A 256 10.24 -5.46 -21.66
C LEU A 256 10.87 -4.57 -22.72
N GLU A 257 11.48 -5.15 -23.76
CA GLU A 257 12.09 -4.36 -24.85
C GLU A 257 11.02 -3.60 -25.66
N ALA A 258 9.84 -4.18 -25.89
CA ALA A 258 8.72 -3.49 -26.53
C ALA A 258 8.26 -2.25 -25.74
N VAL A 259 8.30 -2.29 -24.40
CA VAL A 259 8.04 -1.10 -23.56
C VAL A 259 9.11 -0.04 -23.79
N LEU A 260 10.39 -0.43 -23.79
CA LEU A 260 11.51 0.51 -24.00
C LEU A 260 11.48 1.17 -25.38
N GLU A 261 10.96 0.47 -26.39
CA GLU A 261 10.75 0.99 -27.73
C GLU A 261 9.59 2.00 -27.76
N ARG A 262 8.40 1.57 -27.31
CA ARG A 262 7.18 2.41 -27.28
C ARG A 262 7.35 3.67 -26.46
N HIS A 263 8.15 3.61 -25.39
CA HIS A 263 8.36 4.69 -24.43
C HIS A 263 9.79 5.23 -24.43
N SER A 264 10.44 5.23 -25.60
CA SER A 264 11.84 5.65 -25.77
C SER A 264 12.16 7.03 -25.15
N GLN A 265 11.23 7.98 -25.25
CA GLN A 265 11.38 9.34 -24.72
C GLN A 265 11.46 9.40 -23.18
N ILE A 266 10.94 8.40 -22.47
CA ILE A 266 10.94 8.33 -21.00
C ILE A 266 11.83 7.20 -20.46
N ASN A 267 12.70 6.61 -21.30
CA ASN A 267 13.56 5.48 -20.91
C ASN A 267 14.46 5.76 -19.70
N LYS A 268 14.82 7.02 -19.45
CA LYS A 268 15.62 7.43 -18.29
C LYS A 268 14.92 7.20 -16.94
N TYR A 269 13.60 7.02 -16.92
CA TYR A 269 12.82 6.84 -15.70
C TYR A 269 12.63 5.36 -15.33
N PHE A 270 12.66 4.44 -16.30
CA PHE A 270 12.64 3.00 -16.00
C PHE A 270 13.90 2.58 -15.25
N PHE A 271 13.73 1.71 -14.24
CA PHE A 271 14.80 1.21 -13.37
C PHE A 271 15.57 2.28 -12.60
N SER A 272 15.10 3.53 -12.61
CA SER A 272 15.79 4.65 -11.93
C SER A 272 15.54 4.66 -10.42
N GLY A 273 14.49 3.96 -9.98
CA GLY A 273 14.04 3.99 -8.60
C GLY A 273 13.48 5.33 -8.14
N LYS A 274 13.34 6.31 -9.04
CA LYS A 274 12.57 7.52 -8.75
C LYS A 274 11.17 7.11 -8.34
N ASP A 275 10.81 7.43 -7.10
CA ASP A 275 9.47 7.16 -6.61
C ASP A 275 8.52 8.23 -7.12
N PHE A 276 7.68 7.86 -8.10
CA PHE A 276 6.64 8.72 -8.64
C PHE A 276 5.40 8.78 -7.73
N THR A 277 5.45 8.20 -6.53
CA THR A 277 4.38 8.37 -5.53
C THR A 277 4.68 9.50 -4.54
N HIS A 278 5.82 10.18 -4.67
CA HIS A 278 6.24 11.29 -3.82
C HIS A 278 6.61 12.54 -4.62
N PRO A 279 5.71 13.53 -4.67
CA PRO A 279 5.99 14.80 -5.31
C PRO A 279 6.82 15.68 -4.38
N THR A 280 8.11 15.41 -4.23
CA THR A 280 9.02 16.45 -3.68
C THR A 280 9.39 17.49 -4.74
N GLU A 281 9.04 17.26 -6.01
CA GLU A 281 9.48 18.05 -7.16
C GLU A 281 8.35 18.32 -8.18
N ILE A 282 7.06 18.25 -7.80
CA ILE A 282 5.98 18.57 -8.76
C ILE A 282 5.50 20.01 -8.58
N ASN A 283 5.56 20.76 -9.68
CA ASN A 283 4.92 22.05 -9.82
C ASN A 283 3.39 21.86 -9.91
N THR A 284 2.67 22.32 -8.90
CA THR A 284 1.21 22.14 -8.76
C THR A 284 0.39 22.92 -9.79
N ASP A 285 1.00 23.88 -10.52
CA ASP A 285 0.27 24.81 -11.39
C ASP A 285 -0.17 24.20 -12.74
N ARG A 286 0.17 22.94 -13.03
CA ARG A 286 -0.14 22.26 -14.31
C ARG A 286 -1.18 21.14 -14.23
N PHE A 287 -1.74 20.85 -13.06
CA PHE A 287 -2.71 19.77 -12.93
C PHE A 287 -4.14 20.22 -13.28
N HIS A 288 -4.51 20.08 -14.55
CA HIS A 288 -5.91 19.86 -14.93
C HIS A 288 -6.10 18.37 -15.20
N ILE A 289 -6.86 17.68 -14.33
CA ILE A 289 -7.11 16.25 -14.47
C ILE A 289 -8.62 16.01 -14.36
N ASP A 290 -9.21 15.54 -15.46
CA ASP A 290 -10.61 15.10 -15.49
C ASP A 290 -10.77 13.81 -14.67
N ALA A 291 -11.50 13.91 -13.56
CA ALA A 291 -11.93 12.78 -12.77
C ALA A 291 -13.16 12.13 -13.43
N LYS A 292 -13.09 10.83 -13.76
CA LYS A 292 -14.29 10.08 -14.17
C LYS A 292 -15.07 9.68 -12.94
N THR A 293 -16.24 10.30 -12.73
CA THR A 293 -17.23 9.86 -11.76
C THR A 293 -17.95 8.62 -12.31
N GLY A 294 -17.84 7.48 -11.62
CA GLY A 294 -18.70 6.33 -11.89
C GLY A 294 -20.13 6.66 -11.48
N THR A 295 -20.95 7.12 -12.42
CA THR A 295 -22.39 7.28 -12.27
C THR A 295 -23.07 6.28 -13.19
N ASP A 296 -23.41 5.12 -12.64
CA ASP A 296 -24.45 4.28 -13.23
C ASP A 296 -25.78 4.82 -12.69
N ALA A 297 -26.43 5.67 -13.48
CA ALA A 297 -27.83 6.05 -13.31
C ALA A 297 -28.65 5.33 -14.39
N GLU A 298 -29.21 4.17 -14.04
CA GLU A 298 -30.40 3.62 -14.68
C GLU A 298 -31.52 3.79 -13.64
N GLY A 299 -32.60 4.54 -13.87
CA GLY A 299 -33.37 4.63 -15.10
C GLY A 299 -34.54 3.66 -15.06
N HIS A 300 -35.44 3.79 -14.07
CA HIS A 300 -36.78 3.19 -14.16
C HIS A 300 -37.84 4.23 -13.80
N ALA A 301 -38.62 4.55 -14.83
CA ALA A 301 -39.97 5.09 -14.73
C ALA A 301 -40.92 4.06 -14.10
#